data_AF-A0A1H6GJI8-F1
#
_entry.id   AF-A0A1H6GJI8-F1
#
_cell.length_a   1.000
_cell.length_b   1.000
_cell.length_c   1.000
_cell.angle_alpha   90.00
_cell.angle_beta   90.00
_cell.angle_gamma   90.00
#
_symmetry.space_group_name_H-M   'P 1'
#
loop_
_entity.id
_entity.type
_entity.pdbx_description
1 polymer ?
#
loop_
_entity_poly.entity_id
_entity_poly.type
_entity_poly.pdbx_seq_one_letter_code
_entity_poly.pdbx_strand_id
1 'polypeptide(L)'
;MSAEFGPYVQMGKLAQVMAHQYQKDTNLALAPLLSHYMDEVEVNVAADSFNHSGFMNNIRGPLKVTADATTDERRKAFLQAVVDALQERMQRV
;
A
#
# COMPACT_ATOMS: atom_id res chain seq x y z
N MET A 1 -0.61 -22.09 10.36
CA MET A 1 0.59 -21.31 10.00
C MET A 1 0.29 -19.86 10.31
N SER A 2 1.16 -19.20 11.08
CA SER A 2 0.92 -17.89 11.67
C SER A 2 0.78 -16.82 10.58
N ALA A 3 -0.37 -16.14 10.58
CA ALA A 3 -0.63 -14.97 9.74
C ALA A 3 0.30 -13.78 10.06
N GLU A 4 1.11 -13.86 11.11
CA GLU A 4 1.91 -12.75 11.65
C GLU A 4 3.10 -12.33 10.77
N PHE A 5 3.46 -13.08 9.73
CA PHE A 5 4.62 -12.79 8.86
C PHE A 5 4.34 -12.90 7.35
N GLY A 6 3.07 -12.86 6.93
CA GLY A 6 2.72 -12.94 5.51
C GLY A 6 3.22 -11.75 4.68
N PRO A 7 3.40 -11.88 3.36
CA PRO A 7 3.94 -10.79 2.53
C PRO A 7 3.09 -9.51 2.57
N TYR A 8 1.79 -9.60 2.91
CA TYR A 8 0.92 -8.45 3.10
C TYR A 8 1.34 -7.56 4.28
N VAL A 9 1.92 -8.13 5.33
CA VAL A 9 2.45 -7.38 6.47
C VAL A 9 3.66 -6.56 6.03
N GLN A 10 4.50 -7.14 5.16
CA GLN A 10 5.67 -6.45 4.60
C GLN A 10 5.24 -5.31 3.68
N MET A 11 4.24 -5.53 2.82
CA MET A 11 3.69 -4.48 1.95
C MET A 11 3.03 -3.35 2.76
N GLY A 12 2.29 -3.67 3.82
CA GLY A 12 1.75 -2.66 4.72
C GLY A 12 2.83 -1.81 5.40
N LYS A 13 3.94 -2.42 5.82
CA LYS A 13 5.10 -1.69 6.37
C LYS A 13 5.78 -0.82 5.31
N LEU A 14 5.98 -1.36 4.11
CA LEU A 14 6.58 -0.63 2.99
C LEU A 14 5.77 0.63 2.66
N ALA A 15 4.45 0.52 2.54
CA ALA A 15 3.58 1.67 2.32
C ALA A 15 3.75 2.74 3.40
N GLN A 16 3.85 2.35 4.67
CA GLN A 16 4.06 3.32 5.77
C GLN A 16 5.43 3.99 5.71
N VAL A 17 6.49 3.25 5.37
CA VAL A 17 7.84 3.81 5.19
C VAL A 17 7.85 4.80 4.03
N MET A 18 7.23 4.46 2.90
CA MET A 18 7.15 5.34 1.73
C MET A 18 6.27 6.57 2.01
N ALA A 19 5.17 6.42 2.76
CA ALA A 19 4.35 7.55 3.20
C ALA A 19 5.15 8.52 4.09
N HIS A 20 5.97 8.00 4.99
CA HIS A 20 6.86 8.80 5.84
C HIS A 20 7.95 9.49 5.02
N GLN A 21 8.51 8.80 4.02
CA GLN A 21 9.49 9.40 3.12
C GLN A 21 8.86 10.52 2.27
N TYR A 22 7.66 10.30 1.73
CA TYR A 22 6.90 11.29 0.97
C TYR A 22 6.50 12.51 1.80
N GLN A 23 6.20 12.30 3.07
CA GLN A 23 5.95 13.36 4.04
C GLN A 23 7.21 14.22 4.25
N LYS A 24 8.38 13.58 4.44
CA LYS A 24 9.63 14.28 4.74
C LYS A 24 10.26 14.98 3.55
N ASP A 25 10.23 14.34 2.38
CA ASP A 25 10.86 14.86 1.18
C ASP A 25 9.80 15.44 0.24
N THR A 26 9.73 16.77 0.21
CA THR A 26 8.78 17.51 -0.62
C THR A 26 9.11 17.47 -2.11
N ASN A 27 10.32 17.05 -2.49
CA ASN A 27 10.72 16.88 -3.89
C ASN A 27 10.21 15.57 -4.48
N LEU A 28 9.78 14.62 -3.65
CA LEU A 28 9.16 13.40 -4.15
C LEU A 28 7.79 13.72 -4.74
N ALA A 29 7.60 13.24 -5.97
CA ALA A 29 6.32 13.26 -6.64
C ALA A 29 5.49 12.03 -6.25
N LEU A 30 4.18 12.24 -6.06
CA LEU A 30 3.25 11.20 -5.64
C LEU A 30 3.19 10.04 -6.65
N ALA A 31 2.99 10.36 -7.93
CA ALA A 31 2.71 9.34 -8.95
C ALA A 31 3.87 8.34 -9.17
N PRO A 32 5.14 8.76 -9.31
CA PRO A 32 6.25 7.81 -9.42
C PRO A 32 6.43 6.95 -8.16
N LEU A 33 6.22 7.54 -6.97
CA LEU A 33 6.36 6.82 -5.71
C LEU A 33 5.24 5.78 -5.54
N LEU A 34 4.00 6.13 -5.92
CA LEU A 34 2.87 5.21 -5.95
C LEU A 34 3.09 4.08 -6.96
N SER A 35 3.58 4.40 -8.17
CA SER A 35 3.88 3.39 -9.20
C SER A 35 4.89 2.38 -8.67
N HIS A 36 5.98 2.85 -8.08
CA HIS A 36 6.99 1.98 -7.49
C HIS A 36 6.41 1.06 -6.41
N TYR A 37 5.56 1.60 -5.53
CA TYR A 37 4.88 0.79 -4.53
C TYR A 37 3.99 -0.30 -5.15
N MET A 38 3.21 0.06 -6.18
CA MET A 38 2.33 -0.90 -6.85
C MET A 38 3.12 -1.99 -7.58
N ASP A 39 4.27 -1.67 -8.18
CA ASP A 39 5.15 -2.66 -8.80
C ASP A 39 5.60 -3.73 -7.78
N GLU A 40 5.98 -3.32 -6.57
CA GLU A 40 6.34 -4.23 -5.48
C GLU A 40 5.16 -5.11 -5.03
N VAL A 41 3.95 -4.53 -5.00
CA VAL A 41 2.72 -5.29 -4.71
C VAL A 41 2.47 -6.35 -5.77
N GLU A 42 2.60 -6.03 -7.06
CA GLU A 42 2.37 -6.97 -8.15
C GLU A 42 3.36 -8.15 -8.13
N VAL A 43 4.63 -7.90 -7.79
CA VAL A 43 5.62 -8.98 -7.62
C VAL A 43 5.18 -9.96 -6.51
N ASN A 44 4.63 -9.45 -5.41
CA ASN A 44 4.15 -10.27 -4.31
C ASN A 44 2.83 -10.98 -4.63
N VAL A 45 1.93 -10.32 -5.36
CA VAL A 45 0.68 -10.92 -5.85
C VAL A 45 0.97 -12.08 -6.79
N ALA A 46 1.90 -11.91 -7.74
CA ALA A 46 2.28 -12.98 -8.67
C ALA A 46 2.90 -14.20 -7.97
N ALA A 47 3.49 -14.01 -6.78
CA ALA A 47 3.98 -15.09 -5.94
C ALA A 47 2.87 -15.79 -5.12
N ASP A 48 1.75 -15.10 -4.83
CA ASP A 48 0.63 -15.63 -4.06
C ASP A 48 -0.39 -16.34 -4.96
N SER A 49 -0.16 -17.62 -5.24
CA SER A 49 -0.91 -18.41 -6.24
C SER A 49 -2.41 -18.61 -6.02
N PHE A 50 -3.02 -18.13 -4.93
CA PHE A 50 -4.38 -18.53 -4.55
C PHE A 50 -5.33 -17.40 -4.14
N ASN A 51 -4.88 -16.26 -3.61
CA ASN A 51 -5.82 -15.23 -3.13
C ASN A 51 -5.31 -13.78 -3.26
N HIS A 52 -5.11 -13.35 -4.51
CA HIS A 52 -4.69 -11.98 -4.84
C HIS A 52 -5.58 -10.90 -4.21
N SER A 53 -6.91 -11.07 -4.25
CA SER A 53 -7.85 -10.08 -3.71
C SER A 53 -7.82 -10.05 -2.18
N GLY A 54 -7.72 -11.20 -1.52
CA GLY A 54 -7.53 -11.26 -0.06
C GLY A 54 -6.21 -10.65 0.38
N PHE A 55 -5.13 -10.91 -0.36
CA PHE A 55 -3.83 -10.29 -0.15
C PHE A 55 -3.90 -8.77 -0.19
N MET A 56 -4.43 -8.20 -1.29
CA MET A 56 -4.56 -6.76 -1.45
C MET A 56 -5.51 -6.14 -0.41
N ASN A 57 -6.60 -6.83 -0.04
CA ASN A 57 -7.53 -6.34 0.96
C ASN A 57 -6.89 -6.28 2.36
N ASN A 58 -6.06 -7.26 2.71
CA ASN A 58 -5.31 -7.31 3.97
C ASN A 58 -4.25 -6.20 4.08
N ILE A 59 -3.81 -5.65 2.95
CA ILE A 59 -2.96 -4.44 2.91
C ILE A 59 -3.82 -3.19 3.02
N ARG A 60 -4.86 -3.09 2.17
CA ARG A 60 -5.71 -1.89 2.03
C ARG A 60 -6.37 -1.47 3.34
N GLY A 61 -6.95 -2.41 4.08
CA GLY A 61 -7.72 -2.12 5.30
C GLY A 61 -6.92 -1.33 6.34
N PRO A 62 -5.77 -1.85 6.83
CA PRO A 62 -4.92 -1.13 7.77
C PRO A 62 -4.39 0.22 7.26
N LEU A 63 -4.06 0.32 5.97
CA LEU A 63 -3.61 1.59 5.38
C LEU A 63 -4.71 2.63 5.34
N LYS A 64 -5.95 2.24 5.06
CA LYS A 64 -7.10 3.15 5.13
C LYS A 64 -7.30 3.71 6.54
N VAL A 65 -7.26 2.86 7.57
CA VAL A 65 -7.34 3.31 8.97
C VAL A 65 -6.21 4.30 9.29
N THR A 66 -5.00 4.03 8.80
CA THR A 66 -3.85 4.91 9.01
C THR A 66 -4.01 6.26 8.28
N ALA A 67 -4.57 6.26 7.07
CA ALA A 67 -4.86 7.46 6.29
C ALA A 67 -5.95 8.32 6.96
N ASP A 68 -6.98 7.69 7.50
CA ASP A 68 -8.07 8.38 8.20
C ASP A 68 -7.60 8.98 9.55
N ALA A 69 -6.60 8.37 10.20
CA ALA A 69 -6.10 8.79 11.50
C ALA A 69 -4.98 9.85 11.46
N THR A 70 -4.31 10.04 10.32
CA THR A 70 -3.19 10.99 10.20
C THR A 70 -3.68 12.41 9.89
N THR A 71 -3.04 13.41 10.51
CA THR A 71 -3.29 14.85 10.27
C THR A 71 -2.32 15.47 9.27
N ASP A 72 -1.33 14.71 8.79
CA ASP A 72 -0.38 15.20 7.79
C ASP A 72 -0.93 14.97 6.38
N GLU A 73 -1.17 16.05 5.65
CA GLU A 73 -1.81 16.01 4.34
C GLU A 73 -0.99 15.24 3.29
N ARG A 74 0.35 15.29 3.34
CA ARG A 74 1.19 14.56 2.38
C ARG A 74 1.16 13.07 2.68
N ARG A 75 1.32 12.70 3.94
CA ARG A 75 1.22 11.31 4.38
C ARG A 75 -0.15 10.73 4.03
N LYS A 76 -1.22 11.49 4.29
CA LYS A 76 -2.59 11.12 3.94
C LYS A 76 -2.75 10.93 2.43
N ALA A 77 -2.26 11.87 1.63
CA ALA A 77 -2.35 11.79 0.16
C ALA A 77 -1.69 10.52 -0.38
N PHE A 78 -0.51 10.16 0.11
CA PHE A 78 0.15 8.93 -0.31
C PHE A 78 -0.63 7.68 0.11
N LEU A 79 -1.02 7.58 1.39
CA LEU A 79 -1.75 6.41 1.89
C LEU A 79 -3.10 6.23 1.20
N GLN A 80 -3.83 7.32 0.95
CA GLN A 80 -5.10 7.28 0.24
C GLN A 80 -4.92 6.84 -1.22
N ALA A 81 -3.90 7.37 -1.92
CA ALA A 81 -3.61 6.96 -3.28
C ALA A 81 -3.26 5.45 -3.38
N VAL A 82 -2.56 4.91 -2.38
CA VAL A 82 -2.32 3.46 -2.28
C VAL A 82 -3.62 2.68 -2.07
N VAL A 83 -4.49 3.15 -1.16
CA VAL A 83 -5.79 2.52 -0.90
C VAL A 83 -6.65 2.46 -2.17
N ASP A 84 -6.69 3.56 -2.91
CA ASP A 84 -7.46 3.69 -4.15
C ASP A 84 -6.87 2.80 -5.25
N ALA A 85 -5.54 2.81 -5.44
CA ALA A 85 -4.87 1.96 -6.43
C ALA A 85 -5.08 0.47 -6.15
N LEU A 86 -4.99 0.03 -4.89
CA LEU A 86 -5.29 -1.36 -4.50
C LEU A 86 -6.75 -1.71 -4.78
N GLN A 87 -7.69 -0.80 -4.52
CA GLN A 87 -9.10 -1.00 -4.82
C GLN A 87 -9.37 -1.13 -6.32
N GLU A 88 -8.83 -0.23 -7.13
CA GLU A 88 -8.92 -0.30 -8.58
C GLU A 88 -8.30 -1.59 -9.12
N ARG A 89 -7.15 -1.98 -8.60
CA ARG A 89 -6.47 -3.20 -9.01
C ARG A 89 -7.31 -4.44 -8.73
N MET A 90 -7.92 -4.55 -7.54
CA MET A 90 -8.82 -5.63 -7.16
C MET A 90 -10.07 -5.72 -8.04
N GLN A 91 -10.58 -4.59 -8.56
CA GLN A 91 -11.73 -4.58 -9.47
C GLN A 91 -11.39 -5.09 -10.88
N ARG A 92 -10.09 -5.19 -11.21
CA ARG A 92 -9.59 -5.67 -12.50
C ARG A 92 -9.12 -7.13 -12.47
N VAL A 93 -9.19 -7.79 -11.31
CA VAL A 93 -8.83 -9.22 -11.14
C VAL A 93 -10.00 -10.10 -11.55
#